data_AF-A0A7S2I0C7-F1
#
_entry.id   AF-A0A7S2I0C7-F1
#
_cell.length_a   1.000
_cell.length_b   1.000
_cell.length_c   1.000
_cell.angle_alpha   90.00
_cell.angle_beta   90.00
_cell.angle_gamma   90.00
#
_symmetry.space_group_name_H-M   'P 1'
#
loop_
_entity.id
_entity.type
_entity.pdbx_description
1 polymer ?
#
loop_
_entity_poly.entity_id
_entity_poly.type
_entity_poly.pdbx_seq_one_letter_code
_entity_poly.pdbx_strand_id
1 'polypeptide(L)'
;PKGTFSAEQYLKPGNLGSVTKRTLWDLNVYAFNTSEACDQIEYISKLPGQQAPGVVLELGNELYIGNQGRPRFPNSETYGEQMVDVVSCARTYMPHAKVAAVGALGSWNEGLRKYAHLFDAISWHAYQPSGVDVEHLPALGE
;
A
#
# COMPACT_ATOMS: atom_id res chain seq x y z
N PRO A 1 20.72 -8.64 -3.88
CA PRO A 1 21.68 -8.39 -4.99
C PRO A 1 21.89 -6.88 -5.17
N LYS A 2 22.91 -6.41 -5.89
CA LYS A 2 22.90 -5.00 -6.33
C LYS A 2 21.59 -4.76 -7.10
N GLY A 3 20.84 -3.72 -6.74
CA GLY A 3 19.56 -3.37 -7.37
C GLY A 3 18.30 -4.01 -6.78
N THR A 4 18.37 -4.83 -5.73
CA THR A 4 17.18 -5.31 -5.03
C THR A 4 16.80 -4.39 -3.87
N PHE A 5 15.54 -3.97 -3.80
CA PHE A 5 14.99 -3.25 -2.66
C PHE A 5 15.18 -4.05 -1.36
N SER A 6 15.65 -3.37 -0.31
CA SER A 6 15.71 -3.91 1.05
C SER A 6 14.96 -2.96 1.96
N ALA A 7 13.92 -3.46 2.63
CA ALA A 7 13.13 -2.70 3.58
C ALA A 7 14.01 -2.10 4.69
N GLU A 8 14.95 -2.89 5.21
CA GLU A 8 15.93 -2.42 6.20
C GLU A 8 16.80 -1.28 5.66
N GLN A 9 17.29 -1.39 4.41
CA GLN A 9 18.05 -0.31 3.81
C GLN A 9 17.20 0.94 3.61
N TYR A 10 15.95 0.81 3.14
CA TYR A 10 15.03 1.93 2.97
C TYR A 10 14.77 2.69 4.28
N LEU A 11 14.66 1.97 5.39
CA LEU A 11 14.37 2.52 6.72
C LEU A 11 15.61 3.03 7.49
N LYS A 12 16.84 2.78 7.03
CA LYS A 12 18.06 3.26 7.71
C LYS A 12 18.09 4.79 7.82
N PRO A 13 18.54 5.37 8.95
CA PRO A 13 18.69 6.81 9.09
C PRO A 13 19.47 7.44 7.94
N GLY A 14 18.92 8.49 7.34
CA GLY A 14 19.48 9.18 6.17
C GLY A 14 18.96 8.68 4.82
N ASN A 15 18.19 7.58 4.78
CA ASN A 15 17.55 7.09 3.57
C ASN A 15 16.07 7.52 3.47
N LEU A 16 15.48 7.35 2.29
CA LEU A 16 14.13 7.83 1.92
C LEU A 16 13.04 7.47 2.93
N GLY A 17 13.05 6.26 3.50
CA GLY A 17 12.04 5.83 4.47
C GLY A 17 12.22 6.40 5.87
N SER A 18 13.41 6.90 6.19
CA SER A 18 13.73 7.43 7.52
C SER A 18 13.40 8.92 7.70
N VAL A 19 13.18 9.64 6.60
CA VAL A 19 12.92 11.09 6.61
C VAL A 19 11.43 11.44 6.68
N THR A 20 10.53 10.46 6.55
CA THR A 20 9.09 10.68 6.57
C THR A 20 8.53 10.52 7.99
N LYS A 21 7.61 11.41 8.39
CA LYS A 21 6.90 11.31 9.70
C LYS A 21 5.96 10.10 9.77
N ARG A 22 5.70 9.46 8.64
CA ARG A 22 4.84 8.29 8.47
C ARG A 22 5.53 7.31 7.53
N THR A 23 5.53 6.03 7.86
CA THR A 23 5.97 4.99 6.91
C THR A 23 4.73 4.49 6.19
N LEU A 24 4.76 4.53 4.86
CA LEU A 24 3.69 4.00 4.02
C LEU A 24 4.20 2.73 3.36
N TRP A 25 3.45 1.64 3.51
CA TRP A 25 3.68 0.37 2.82
C TRP A 25 2.52 0.10 1.87
N ASP A 26 2.82 0.10 0.59
CA ASP A 26 1.90 -0.41 -0.42
C ASP A 26 2.04 -1.94 -0.51
N LEU A 27 0.98 -2.63 -0.09
CA LEU A 27 0.94 -4.09 0.01
C LEU A 27 0.59 -4.72 -1.34
N ASN A 28 1.28 -5.78 -1.72
CA ASN A 28 1.08 -6.42 -3.02
C ASN A 28 -0.09 -7.40 -3.02
N VAL A 29 -1.28 -6.93 -2.64
CA VAL A 29 -2.50 -7.76 -2.55
C VAL A 29 -3.01 -8.23 -3.92
N TYR A 30 -2.48 -7.66 -5.00
CA TYR A 30 -2.77 -8.13 -6.36
C TYR A 30 -2.01 -9.43 -6.69
N ALA A 31 -0.70 -9.47 -6.47
CA ALA A 31 0.08 -10.67 -6.78
C ALA A 31 -0.08 -11.77 -5.71
N PHE A 32 -0.37 -11.37 -4.47
CA PHE A 32 -0.44 -12.26 -3.33
C PHE A 32 -1.85 -12.69 -2.98
N ASN A 33 -1.99 -13.96 -2.58
CA ASN A 33 -3.16 -14.43 -1.88
C ASN A 33 -3.19 -13.91 -0.42
N THR A 34 -4.29 -14.14 0.29
CA THR A 34 -4.46 -13.69 1.68
C THR A 34 -3.32 -14.12 2.61
N SER A 35 -2.85 -15.37 2.50
CA SER A 35 -1.76 -15.88 3.34
C SER A 35 -0.46 -15.13 3.06
N GLU A 36 -0.11 -14.96 1.78
CA GLU A 36 1.10 -14.26 1.37
C GLU A 36 1.07 -12.77 1.75
N ALA A 37 -0.10 -12.13 1.67
CA ALA A 37 -0.30 -10.77 2.16
C ALA A 37 -0.16 -10.69 3.69
N CYS A 38 -0.65 -11.69 4.42
CA CYS A 38 -0.48 -11.80 5.87
C CYS A 38 0.99 -11.96 6.25
N ASP A 39 1.74 -12.81 5.54
CA ASP A 39 3.19 -12.99 5.72
C ASP A 39 3.95 -11.68 5.46
N GLN A 40 3.54 -10.90 4.45
CA GLN A 40 4.10 -9.58 4.19
C GLN A 40 3.88 -8.62 5.38
N ILE A 41 2.67 -8.58 5.95
CA ILE A 41 2.34 -7.77 7.11
C ILE A 41 3.13 -8.23 8.34
N GLU A 42 3.19 -9.54 8.59
CA GLU A 42 3.97 -10.10 9.69
C GLU A 42 5.45 -9.71 9.56
N TYR A 43 6.03 -9.83 8.36
CA TYR A 43 7.39 -9.40 8.08
C TYR A 43 7.59 -7.91 8.38
N ILE A 44 6.71 -7.04 7.88
CA ILE A 44 6.78 -5.59 8.12
C ILE A 44 6.69 -5.28 9.62
N SER A 45 5.83 -5.96 10.37
CA SER A 45 5.66 -5.73 11.80
C SER A 45 6.92 -6.01 12.62
N LYS A 46 7.85 -6.83 12.09
CA LYS A 46 9.13 -7.18 12.71
C LYS A 46 10.25 -6.21 12.34
N LEU A 47 10.05 -5.32 11.35
CA LEU A 47 11.07 -4.36 10.94
C LEU A 47 11.28 -3.26 11.99
N PRO A 48 12.51 -2.74 12.14
CA PRO A 48 12.80 -1.65 13.08
C PRO A 48 11.92 -0.42 12.83
N GLY A 49 11.32 0.12 13.89
CA GLY A 49 10.53 1.36 13.84
C GLY A 49 9.10 1.18 13.35
N GLN A 50 8.72 -0.02 12.90
CA GLN A 50 7.36 -0.29 12.43
C GLN A 50 6.36 -0.58 13.56
N GLN A 51 6.83 -0.70 14.81
CA GLN A 51 6.00 -0.85 16.01
C GLN A 51 5.49 0.50 16.55
N ALA A 52 5.96 1.62 15.99
CA ALA A 52 5.58 2.96 16.42
C ALA A 52 4.32 3.47 15.69
N PRO A 53 3.52 4.36 16.32
CA PRO A 53 2.43 5.04 15.64
C PRO A 53 2.89 5.76 14.37
N GLY A 54 2.04 5.78 13.33
CA GLY A 54 2.34 6.48 12.07
C GLY A 54 2.66 5.57 10.89
N VAL A 55 2.57 4.25 11.05
CA VAL A 55 2.59 3.33 9.91
C VAL A 55 1.23 3.33 9.21
N VAL A 56 1.24 3.38 7.88
CA VAL A 56 0.08 3.23 7.01
C VAL A 56 0.31 2.02 6.10
N LEU A 57 -0.66 1.12 6.03
CA LEU A 57 -0.70 0.00 5.09
C LEU A 57 -1.73 0.32 4.02
N GLU A 58 -1.30 0.49 2.78
CA GLU A 58 -2.19 0.61 1.62
C GLU A 58 -2.39 -0.76 1.01
N LEU A 59 -3.65 -1.16 0.82
CA LEU A 59 -4.02 -2.49 0.36
C LEU A 59 -4.02 -2.56 -1.16
N GLY A 60 -2.85 -2.32 -1.77
CA GLY A 60 -2.60 -2.33 -3.20
C GLY A 60 -2.54 -0.95 -3.86
N ASN A 61 -2.25 -0.97 -5.16
CA ASN A 61 -2.09 0.22 -5.99
C ASN A 61 -3.03 0.18 -7.19
N GLU A 62 -3.86 1.21 -7.33
CA GLU A 62 -4.67 1.50 -8.53
C GLU A 62 -5.42 0.29 -9.13
N LEU A 63 -5.95 -0.58 -8.28
CA LEU A 63 -6.59 -1.85 -8.65
C LEU A 63 -7.89 -1.70 -9.47
N TYR A 64 -8.38 -0.47 -9.62
CA TYR A 64 -9.49 -0.11 -10.49
C TYR A 64 -9.11 -0.03 -11.97
N ILE A 65 -7.80 0.02 -12.29
CA ILE A 65 -7.32 0.12 -13.67
C ILE A 65 -7.54 -1.22 -14.41
N GLY A 66 -8.18 -1.14 -15.57
CA GLY A 66 -8.68 -2.30 -16.32
C GLY A 66 -7.62 -3.36 -16.71
N ASN A 67 -6.41 -2.94 -17.10
CA ASN A 67 -5.35 -3.86 -17.50
C ASN A 67 -4.43 -4.30 -16.34
N GLN A 68 -4.58 -3.71 -15.15
CA GLN A 68 -3.72 -4.00 -14.00
C GLN A 68 -4.48 -4.78 -12.93
N GLY A 69 -5.52 -4.20 -12.33
CA GLY A 69 -6.20 -4.81 -11.18
C GLY A 69 -7.45 -5.63 -11.53
N ARG A 70 -8.16 -5.25 -12.60
CA ARG A 70 -9.47 -5.84 -12.93
C ARG A 70 -9.49 -7.36 -13.15
N PRO A 71 -8.45 -8.02 -13.70
CA PRO A 71 -8.46 -9.47 -13.84
C PRO A 71 -8.60 -10.23 -12.51
N ARG A 72 -8.10 -9.66 -11.40
CA ARG A 72 -8.22 -10.24 -10.05
C ARG A 72 -9.35 -9.61 -9.25
N PHE A 73 -9.52 -8.31 -9.38
CA PHE A 73 -10.54 -7.51 -8.69
C PHE A 73 -11.48 -6.89 -9.71
N PRO A 74 -12.43 -7.66 -10.26
CA PRO A 74 -13.29 -7.20 -11.34
C PRO A 74 -14.16 -6.00 -10.95
N ASN A 75 -14.37 -5.81 -9.64
CA ASN A 75 -15.06 -4.67 -9.04
C ASN A 75 -14.55 -4.48 -7.59
N SER A 76 -14.95 -3.37 -6.98
CA SER A 76 -14.60 -3.00 -5.61
C SER A 76 -15.21 -3.91 -4.54
N GLU A 77 -16.33 -4.58 -4.85
CA GLU A 77 -16.99 -5.49 -3.91
C GLU A 77 -16.16 -6.75 -3.71
N THR A 78 -15.73 -7.41 -4.80
CA THR A 78 -14.82 -8.56 -4.75
C THR A 78 -13.48 -8.20 -4.10
N TYR A 79 -12.97 -6.99 -4.32
CA TYR A 79 -11.80 -6.49 -3.61
C TYR A 79 -12.06 -6.38 -2.10
N GLY A 80 -13.15 -5.71 -1.69
CA GLY A 80 -13.49 -5.53 -0.28
C GLY A 80 -13.69 -6.85 0.47
N GLU A 81 -14.28 -7.86 -0.18
CA GLU A 81 -14.42 -9.22 0.36
C GLU A 81 -13.07 -9.85 0.69
N GLN A 82 -12.13 -9.79 -0.24
CA GLN A 82 -10.79 -10.37 -0.04
C GLN A 82 -9.97 -9.61 1.02
N MET A 83 -10.23 -8.31 1.18
CA MET A 83 -9.49 -7.49 2.14
C MET A 83 -9.91 -7.74 3.60
N VAL A 84 -11.03 -8.40 3.87
CA VAL A 84 -11.47 -8.71 5.25
C VAL A 84 -10.37 -9.42 6.03
N ASP A 85 -9.82 -10.49 5.47
CA ASP A 85 -8.81 -11.31 6.14
C ASP A 85 -7.45 -10.61 6.20
N VAL A 86 -7.09 -9.86 5.15
CA VAL A 86 -5.85 -9.07 5.12
C VAL A 86 -5.88 -7.96 6.19
N VAL A 87 -7.02 -7.28 6.34
CA VAL A 87 -7.23 -6.28 7.41
C VAL A 87 -7.17 -6.96 8.78
N SER A 88 -7.76 -8.15 8.93
CA SER A 88 -7.68 -8.91 10.18
C SER A 88 -6.22 -9.22 10.57
N CYS A 89 -5.40 -9.66 9.61
CA CYS A 89 -3.96 -9.83 9.80
C CYS A 89 -3.28 -8.51 10.20
N ALA A 90 -3.59 -7.40 9.53
CA ALA A 90 -3.05 -6.09 9.88
C ALA A 90 -3.40 -5.68 11.32
N ARG A 91 -4.65 -5.90 11.76
CA ARG A 91 -5.05 -5.62 13.15
C ARG A 91 -4.37 -6.53 14.17
N THR A 92 -3.98 -7.74 13.77
CA THR A 92 -3.31 -8.71 14.63
C THR A 92 -1.83 -8.35 14.81
N TYR A 93 -1.10 -8.12 13.72
CA TYR A 93 0.34 -7.90 13.75
C TYR A 93 0.74 -6.44 13.94
N MET A 94 -0.11 -5.50 13.50
CA MET A 94 0.17 -4.06 13.52
C MET A 94 -1.06 -3.26 13.97
N PRO A 95 -1.58 -3.47 15.20
CA PRO A 95 -2.83 -2.86 15.67
C PRO A 95 -2.82 -1.31 15.67
N HIS A 96 -1.64 -0.69 15.72
CA HIS A 96 -1.46 0.76 15.66
C HIS A 96 -1.42 1.31 14.23
N ALA A 97 -1.22 0.46 13.21
CA ALA A 97 -1.13 0.90 11.83
C ALA A 97 -2.52 1.32 11.32
N LYS A 98 -2.51 2.34 10.46
CA LYS A 98 -3.70 2.75 9.71
C LYS A 98 -3.77 1.95 8.42
N VAL A 99 -4.96 1.48 8.06
CA VAL A 99 -5.17 0.67 6.86
C VAL A 99 -6.00 1.44 5.85
N ALA A 100 -5.48 1.63 4.65
CA ALA A 100 -6.17 2.34 3.57
C ALA A 100 -6.57 1.37 2.45
N ALA A 101 -7.82 1.48 2.01
CA ALA A 101 -8.28 0.80 0.81
C ALA A 101 -7.88 1.57 -0.45
N VAL A 102 -7.68 0.84 -1.55
CA VAL A 102 -7.54 1.45 -2.88
C VAL A 102 -8.82 2.18 -3.24
N GLY A 103 -8.70 3.46 -3.56
CA GLY A 103 -9.78 4.29 -4.06
C GLY A 103 -9.61 4.73 -5.50
N ALA A 104 -10.74 5.13 -6.09
CA ALA A 104 -10.79 5.78 -7.40
C ALA A 104 -11.91 6.83 -7.41
N LEU A 105 -11.79 7.85 -8.25
CA LEU A 105 -12.92 8.75 -8.51
C LEU A 105 -14.03 7.98 -9.25
N GLY A 106 -15.28 8.15 -8.82
CA GLY A 106 -16.45 7.50 -9.44
C GLY A 106 -16.95 6.25 -8.68
N SER A 107 -17.47 5.28 -9.42
CA SER A 107 -18.26 4.16 -8.88
C SER A 107 -17.46 3.12 -8.07
N TRP A 108 -16.13 3.11 -8.16
CA TRP A 108 -15.29 2.18 -7.39
C TRP A 108 -15.48 2.36 -5.88
N ASN A 109 -15.48 3.59 -5.39
CA ASN A 109 -15.62 3.85 -3.95
C ASN A 109 -17.02 3.50 -3.43
N GLU A 110 -18.04 3.47 -4.29
CA GLU A 110 -19.41 3.16 -3.89
C GLU A 110 -19.55 1.71 -3.46
N GLY A 111 -18.92 0.77 -4.17
CA GLY A 111 -18.96 -0.65 -3.80
C GLY A 111 -18.15 -0.99 -2.54
N LEU A 112 -17.28 -0.08 -2.07
CA LEU A 112 -16.58 -0.22 -0.79
C LEU A 112 -17.41 0.19 0.42
N ARG A 113 -18.58 0.84 0.23
CA ARG A 113 -19.37 1.39 1.36
C ARG A 113 -19.72 0.34 2.42
N LYS A 114 -20.07 -0.88 2.00
CA LYS A 114 -20.37 -1.97 2.95
C LYS A 114 -19.15 -2.44 3.76
N TYR A 115 -17.95 -2.16 3.28
CA TYR A 115 -16.67 -2.47 3.92
C TYR A 115 -15.99 -1.28 4.59
N ALA A 116 -16.62 -0.10 4.61
CA ALA A 116 -16.01 1.12 5.12
C ALA A 116 -15.51 1.01 6.57
N HIS A 117 -16.12 0.13 7.36
CA HIS A 117 -15.73 -0.16 8.74
C HIS A 117 -14.38 -0.90 8.89
N LEU A 118 -13.87 -1.51 7.81
CA LEU A 118 -12.59 -2.21 7.81
C LEU A 118 -11.40 -1.23 7.72
N PHE A 119 -11.60 -0.12 7.02
CA PHE A 119 -10.53 0.78 6.60
C PHE A 119 -10.54 2.07 7.42
N ASP A 120 -9.35 2.61 7.67
CA ASP A 120 -9.17 3.94 8.26
C ASP A 120 -9.27 5.05 7.22
N ALA A 121 -9.02 4.75 5.94
CA ALA A 121 -9.03 5.70 4.84
C ALA A 121 -9.24 5.03 3.47
N ILE A 122 -9.41 5.87 2.44
CA ILE A 122 -9.37 5.50 1.02
C ILE A 122 -8.20 6.27 0.39
N SER A 123 -7.27 5.58 -0.26
CA SER A 123 -6.17 6.19 -1.01
C SER A 123 -6.64 6.64 -2.40
N TRP A 124 -6.04 7.69 -2.95
CA TRP A 124 -6.33 8.14 -4.31
C TRP A 124 -5.10 8.82 -4.89
N HIS A 125 -4.91 8.67 -6.20
CA HIS A 125 -3.79 9.26 -6.92
C HIS A 125 -4.28 10.39 -7.83
N ALA A 126 -3.54 11.49 -7.83
CA ALA A 126 -3.68 12.56 -8.82
C ALA A 126 -2.32 12.93 -9.37
N TYR A 127 -2.15 12.74 -10.66
CA TYR A 127 -1.00 13.22 -11.41
C TYR A 127 -1.38 14.50 -12.15
N GLN A 128 -0.60 15.56 -11.96
CA GLN A 128 -0.66 16.74 -12.81
C GLN A 128 0.36 16.55 -13.95
N PRO A 129 -0.05 16.55 -15.23
CA PRO A 129 0.84 16.28 -16.36
C PRO A 129 2.03 17.24 -16.49
N SER A 130 1.98 18.42 -15.85
CA SER A 130 3.01 19.45 -15.91
C SER A 130 4.03 19.41 -14.76
N GLY A 131 3.97 18.41 -13.88
CA GLY A 131 4.65 18.47 -12.58
C GLY A 131 6.11 18.01 -12.53
N VAL A 132 6.51 17.05 -13.36
CA VAL A 132 7.89 16.54 -13.40
C VAL A 132 8.12 15.88 -14.75
N ASP A 133 8.83 16.57 -15.64
CA ASP A 133 9.37 15.93 -16.85
C ASP A 133 10.61 15.11 -16.46
N VAL A 134 10.78 13.93 -17.06
CA VAL A 134 11.93 13.05 -16.79
C VAL A 134 13.25 13.77 -17.11
N GLU A 135 13.20 14.78 -17.97
CA GLU A 135 14.29 15.70 -18.30
C GLU A 135 14.89 16.46 -17.10
N HIS A 136 14.17 16.53 -15.97
CA HIS A 136 14.62 17.23 -14.76
C HIS A 136 15.09 16.30 -13.64
N LEU A 137 15.11 14.98 -13.87
CA LEU A 137 15.77 14.07 -12.94
C LEU A 137 17.30 14.25 -13.09
N PRO A 138 18.05 14.44 -11.99
CA PRO A 138 19.51 14.48 -12.08
C PRO A 138 19.97 13.18 -12.75
N ALA A 139 20.82 13.31 -13.78
CA ALA A 139 21.46 12.15 -14.39
C ALA A 139 22.07 11.31 -13.27
N LEU A 140 21.70 10.03 -13.22
CA LEU A 140 22.28 9.08 -12.28
C LEU A 140 23.79 9.08 -12.53
N GLY A 141 24.55 9.62 -11.57
CA GLY A 141 25.99 9.72 -11.68
C GLY A 141 26.61 8.34 -11.93
N GLU A 142 27.43 8.28 -12.98
CA GLU A 142 28.27 7.13 -13.34
C GLU A 142 29.31 6.81 -12.26
#